data_AF-A0A1I1MIE4-F1
#
_entry.id   AF-A0A1I1MIE4-F1
#
_cell.length_a   1.000
_cell.length_b   1.000
_cell.length_c   1.000
_cell.angle_alpha   90.00
_cell.angle_beta   90.00
_cell.angle_gamma   90.00
#
_symmetry.space_group_name_H-M   'P 1'
#
loop_
_entity.id
_entity.type
_entity.pdbx_description
1 polymer ?
#
loop_
_entity_poly.entity_id
_entity_poly.type
_entity_poly.pdbx_seq_one_letter_code
_entity_poly.pdbx_strand_id
1 'polypeptide(L)'
;MEEIIIEDVFSWMDGGTITLKMRKQQSELYEIEFVQKMILEKGKRDPDRRAPGSLLLDNEEVEIRSPLERQLLLEIKIAEFGAGINVKERDSIKKTILEAIDFVESEDYIIVAKKVGRIK
;
A
#
# COMPACT_ATOMS: atom_id res chain seq x y z
N MET A 1 21.45 4.12 -8.94
CA MET A 1 20.06 4.05 -8.42
C MET A 1 20.07 2.94 -7.40
N GLU A 2 19.41 3.14 -6.26
CA GLU A 2 19.32 2.09 -5.23
C GLU A 2 18.43 0.97 -5.77
N GLU A 3 18.85 -0.28 -5.62
CA GLU A 3 18.05 -1.45 -6.01
C GLU A 3 16.91 -1.61 -5.01
N ILE A 4 15.68 -1.61 -5.50
CA ILE A 4 14.47 -1.78 -4.71
C ILE A 4 13.72 -2.96 -5.29
N ILE A 5 13.43 -3.96 -4.46
CA ILE A 5 12.87 -5.24 -4.89
C ILE A 5 11.55 -5.47 -4.16
N ILE A 6 10.51 -5.81 -4.91
CA ILE A 6 9.28 -6.39 -4.38
C ILE A 6 9.49 -7.90 -4.33
N GLU A 7 9.69 -8.42 -3.12
CA GLU A 7 9.96 -9.84 -2.89
C GLU A 7 8.67 -10.66 -2.91
N ASP A 8 7.57 -10.09 -2.42
CA ASP A 8 6.28 -10.77 -2.36
C ASP A 8 5.11 -9.77 -2.37
N VAL A 9 3.94 -10.23 -2.80
CA VAL A 9 2.70 -9.45 -2.86
C VAL A 9 1.53 -10.27 -2.33
N PHE A 10 0.88 -9.76 -1.29
CA PHE A 10 -0.30 -10.38 -0.69
C PHE A 10 -1.53 -9.54 -0.99
N SER A 11 -2.53 -10.16 -1.61
CA SER A 11 -3.86 -9.57 -1.77
C SER A 11 -4.80 -10.19 -0.74
N TRP A 12 -5.43 -9.35 0.07
CA TRP A 12 -6.31 -9.83 1.15
C TRP A 12 -7.73 -10.06 0.64
N MET A 13 -8.45 -10.97 1.31
CA MET A 13 -9.84 -11.32 1.00
C MET A 13 -10.85 -10.22 1.40
N ASP A 14 -10.38 -9.11 1.97
CA ASP A 14 -11.23 -7.97 2.32
C ASP A 14 -11.63 -7.11 1.11
N GLY A 15 -11.10 -7.42 -0.07
CA GLY A 15 -11.52 -6.84 -1.35
C GLY A 15 -10.88 -5.49 -1.66
N GLY A 16 -9.78 -5.14 -0.98
CA GLY A 16 -9.08 -3.90 -1.28
C GLY A 16 -7.75 -3.67 -0.56
N THR A 17 -7.29 -4.62 0.26
CA THR A 17 -5.97 -4.51 0.90
C THR A 17 -4.91 -5.28 0.12
N ILE A 18 -3.78 -4.61 -0.15
CA ILE A 18 -2.58 -5.24 -0.71
C ILE A 18 -1.37 -4.94 0.16
N THR A 19 -0.56 -5.96 0.45
CA THR A 19 0.70 -5.83 1.19
C THR A 19 1.86 -6.18 0.27
N LEU A 20 2.85 -5.30 0.21
CA LEU A 20 4.09 -5.49 -0.53
C LEU A 20 5.21 -5.77 0.47
N LYS A 21 5.88 -6.91 0.33
CA LYS A 21 7.15 -7.16 1.02
C LYS A 21 8.27 -6.62 0.16
N MET A 22 9.00 -5.65 0.69
CA MET A 22 10.01 -4.91 -0.05
C MET A 22 11.39 -5.04 0.59
N ARG A 23 12.42 -4.97 -0.25
CA ARG A 23 13.82 -4.87 0.17
C ARG A 23 14.47 -3.70 -0.54
N LYS A 24 15.33 -2.97 0.17
CA LYS A 24 16.15 -1.90 -0.39
C LYS A 24 17.62 -2.28 -0.24
N GLN A 25 18.33 -2.55 -1.33
CA GLN A 25 19.71 -3.06 -1.29
C GLN A 25 19.85 -4.33 -0.41
N GLN A 26 20.88 -4.41 0.44
CA GLN A 26 21.08 -5.46 1.46
C GLN A 26 20.40 -5.14 2.80
N SER A 27 19.46 -4.20 2.83
CA SER A 27 18.73 -3.85 4.05
C SER A 27 17.80 -4.96 4.52
N GLU A 28 17.30 -4.80 5.74
CA GLU A 28 16.18 -5.58 6.24
C GLU A 28 14.94 -5.42 5.35
N LEU A 29 14.08 -6.44 5.39
CA LEU A 29 12.78 -6.42 4.73
C LEU A 29 11.84 -5.48 5.47
N TYR A 30 11.03 -4.75 4.71
CA TYR A 30 9.96 -3.90 5.23
C TYR A 30 8.67 -4.16 4.46
N GLU A 31 7.55 -3.83 5.09
CA GLU A 31 6.21 -4.05 4.53
C GLU A 31 5.53 -2.72 4.25
N ILE A 32 5.01 -2.58 3.03
CA ILE A 32 4.10 -1.49 2.68
C ILE A 32 2.71 -2.07 2.49
N GLU A 33 1.71 -1.46 3.12
CA GLU A 33 0.33 -1.89 2.93
C GLU A 33 -0.59 -0.78 2.47
N PHE A 34 -1.35 -1.06 1.41
CA PHE A 34 -2.43 -0.23 0.92
C PHE A 34 -3.76 -0.81 1.38
N VAL A 35 -4.54 -0.04 2.14
CA VAL A 35 -5.84 -0.44 2.67
C VAL A 35 -6.92 0.35 1.93
N GLN A 36 -7.31 -0.05 0.72
CA GLN A 36 -8.13 0.81 -0.16
C GLN A 36 -9.63 0.67 0.08
N LYS A 37 -10.11 -0.56 0.31
CA LYS A 37 -11.53 -0.85 0.48
C LYS A 37 -11.72 -1.85 1.61
N MET A 38 -12.15 -1.36 2.76
CA MET A 38 -12.99 -2.18 3.63
C MET A 38 -14.44 -1.83 3.34
N ILE A 39 -15.32 -2.84 3.44
CA ILE A 39 -16.75 -2.66 3.56
C ILE A 39 -16.96 -1.58 4.63
N LEU A 40 -17.44 -0.40 4.20
CA LEU A 40 -17.74 0.75 5.05
C LEU A 40 -18.98 0.45 5.91
N GLU A 41 -18.96 -0.64 6.68
CA GLU A 41 -19.94 -0.86 7.73
C GLU A 41 -19.64 0.13 8.86
N LYS A 42 -20.38 1.24 8.85
CA LYS A 42 -20.44 2.21 9.94
C LYS A 42 -20.60 1.46 11.27
N GLY A 43 -19.61 1.59 12.15
CA GLY A 43 -19.77 1.24 13.57
C GLY A 43 -18.83 0.17 14.12
N LYS A 44 -18.00 -0.48 13.29
CA LYS A 44 -16.94 -1.37 13.80
C LYS A 44 -15.57 -0.80 13.47
N ARG A 45 -15.07 0.11 14.32
CA ARG A 45 -13.63 0.25 14.51
C ARG A 45 -13.20 -1.02 15.23
N ASP A 46 -12.78 -2.03 14.47
CA ASP A 46 -11.96 -3.07 15.05
C ASP A 46 -10.65 -2.37 15.46
N PRO A 47 -10.28 -2.37 16.75
CA PRO A 47 -9.07 -1.69 17.21
C PRO A 47 -7.80 -2.20 16.51
N ASP A 48 -7.86 -3.39 15.92
CA ASP A 48 -6.77 -4.02 15.17
C ASP A 48 -6.90 -3.86 13.65
N ARG A 49 -7.99 -3.28 13.12
CA ARG A 49 -8.16 -3.09 11.67
C ARG A 49 -7.87 -1.68 11.22
N ARG A 50 -6.76 -1.61 10.51
CA ARG A 50 -6.30 -0.57 9.60
C ARG A 50 -7.47 0.12 8.89
N ALA A 51 -7.54 1.44 9.01
CA ALA A 51 -8.67 2.19 8.50
C ALA A 51 -8.70 2.19 6.96
N PRO A 52 -9.88 2.18 6.32
CA PRO A 52 -9.96 2.34 4.87
C PRO A 52 -9.29 3.64 4.41
N GLY A 53 -8.67 3.57 3.25
CA GLY A 53 -7.84 4.62 2.68
C GLY A 53 -6.52 4.82 3.41
N SER A 54 -5.94 3.82 4.08
CA SER A 54 -4.63 3.97 4.76
C SER A 54 -3.47 3.44 3.92
N LEU A 55 -2.32 4.06 4.08
CA LEU A 55 -1.02 3.54 3.67
C LEU A 55 -0.23 3.25 4.95
N LEU A 56 0.33 2.05 5.09
CA LEU A 56 1.11 1.67 6.27
C LEU A 56 2.53 1.28 5.85
N LEU A 57 3.50 1.59 6.71
CA LEU A 57 4.88 1.13 6.65
C LEU A 57 5.16 0.35 7.93
N ASP A 58 5.47 -0.93 7.83
CA ASP A 58 5.74 -1.81 8.98
C ASP A 58 4.64 -1.76 10.06
N ASN A 59 3.38 -1.75 9.63
CA ASN A 59 2.17 -1.58 10.44
C ASN A 59 1.96 -0.20 11.09
N GLU A 60 2.85 0.76 10.85
CA GLU A 60 2.66 2.14 11.27
C GLU A 60 1.99 2.95 10.16
N GLU A 61 1.01 3.76 10.54
CA GLU A 61 0.27 4.56 9.58
C GLU A 61 1.14 5.69 9.02
N VAL A 62 1.23 5.76 7.69
CA VAL A 62 1.96 6.84 7.01
C VAL A 62 1.06 8.06 6.93
N GLU A 63 1.60 9.22 7.35
CA GLU A 63 0.89 10.49 7.28
C GLU A 63 0.51 10.83 5.83
N ILE A 64 -0.75 11.21 5.64
CA ILE A 64 -1.32 11.52 4.33
C ILE A 64 -0.65 12.76 3.73
N ARG A 65 -0.24 12.66 2.47
CA ARG A 65 0.48 13.70 1.70
C ARG A 65 1.83 14.10 2.30
N SER A 66 2.38 13.30 3.20
CA SER A 66 3.70 13.52 3.78
C SER A 66 4.84 13.29 2.76
N PRO A 67 6.05 13.82 3.02
CA PRO A 67 7.23 13.47 2.24
C PRO A 67 7.51 11.96 2.22
N LEU A 68 7.24 11.26 3.33
CA LEU A 68 7.41 9.81 3.44
C LEU A 68 6.45 9.06 2.51
N GLU A 69 5.16 9.43 2.49
CA GLU A 69 4.17 8.86 1.57
C GLU A 69 4.67 8.95 0.12
N ARG A 70 5.11 10.14 -0.30
CA ARG A 70 5.60 10.37 -1.68
C ARG A 70 6.84 9.53 -1.98
N GLN A 71 7.76 9.44 -1.03
CA GLN A 71 8.97 8.63 -1.21
C GLN A 71 8.60 7.16 -1.40
N LEU A 72 7.77 6.60 -0.54
CA LEU A 72 7.34 5.20 -0.63
C LEU A 72 6.67 4.89 -1.98
N LEU A 73 5.75 5.75 -2.43
CA LEU A 73 5.09 5.56 -3.72
C LEU A 73 6.08 5.60 -4.89
N LEU A 74 7.08 6.49 -4.85
CA LEU A 74 8.14 6.53 -5.87
C LEU A 74 9.00 5.27 -5.84
N GLU A 75 9.38 4.81 -4.64
CA GLU A 75 10.16 3.59 -4.45
C GLU A 75 9.43 2.37 -5.02
N ILE A 76 8.12 2.25 -4.78
CA ILE A 76 7.29 1.16 -5.35
C ILE A 76 7.20 1.26 -6.88
N LYS A 77 7.07 2.47 -7.44
CA LYS A 77 6.98 2.69 -8.90
C LYS A 77 8.24 2.22 -9.64
N ILE A 78 9.42 2.36 -9.02
CA ILE A 78 10.70 1.98 -9.62
C ILE A 78 11.17 0.59 -9.19
N ALA A 79 10.49 -0.06 -8.25
CA ALA A 79 10.89 -1.35 -7.73
C ALA A 79 10.79 -2.45 -8.79
N GLU A 80 11.75 -3.37 -8.77
CA GLU A 80 11.77 -4.55 -9.61
C GLU A 80 11.11 -5.73 -8.89
N PHE A 81 10.53 -6.67 -9.64
CA PHE A 81 9.99 -7.89 -9.04
C PHE A 81 11.10 -8.89 -8.76
N GLY A 82 11.16 -9.36 -7.51
CA GLY A 82 12.07 -10.39 -7.06
C GLY A 82 11.82 -11.74 -7.75
N ALA A 83 12.77 -12.66 -7.57
CA ALA A 83 12.72 -13.99 -8.18
C ALA A 83 11.54 -14.85 -7.68
N GLY A 84 10.98 -14.54 -6.50
CA GLY A 84 9.84 -15.24 -5.91
C GLY A 84 8.52 -15.02 -6.65
N ILE A 85 8.41 -13.96 -7.46
CA ILE A 85 7.16 -13.60 -8.15
C ILE A 85 7.13 -14.18 -9.56
N ASN A 86 6.11 -15.02 -9.81
CA ASN A 86 5.89 -15.70 -11.08
C ASN A 86 5.80 -14.69 -12.24
N VAL A 87 6.65 -14.87 -13.25
CA VAL A 87 6.76 -13.97 -14.42
C VAL A 87 5.41 -13.77 -15.12
N LYS A 88 4.57 -14.81 -15.18
CA LYS A 88 3.25 -14.74 -15.83
C LYS A 88 2.25 -13.84 -15.10
N GLU A 89 2.47 -13.60 -13.81
CA GLU A 89 1.57 -12.83 -12.93
C GLU A 89 2.07 -11.40 -12.72
N ARG A 90 3.33 -11.11 -13.09
CA ARG A 90 3.97 -9.79 -12.88
C ARG A 90 3.17 -8.65 -13.48
N ASP A 91 2.64 -8.81 -14.69
CA ASP A 91 1.87 -7.74 -15.34
C ASP A 91 0.55 -7.46 -14.60
N SER A 92 -0.15 -8.50 -14.16
CA SER A 92 -1.38 -8.34 -13.37
C SER A 92 -1.10 -7.73 -12.00
N ILE A 93 -0.05 -8.19 -11.32
CA ILE A 93 0.37 -7.67 -10.02
C ILE A 93 0.78 -6.20 -10.15
N LYS A 94 1.58 -5.86 -11.16
CA LYS A 94 1.99 -4.49 -11.46
C LYS A 94 0.79 -3.59 -11.66
N LYS A 95 -0.22 -4.04 -12.41
CA LYS A 95 -1.45 -3.28 -12.62
C LYS A 95 -2.17 -3.02 -11.28
N THR A 96 -2.32 -4.03 -10.43
CA THR A 96 -2.95 -3.87 -9.12
C THR A 96 -2.19 -2.90 -8.21
N ILE A 97 -0.85 -2.96 -8.21
CA ILE A 97 -0.01 -2.02 -7.46
C ILE A 97 -0.19 -0.59 -7.98
N LEU A 98 -0.19 -0.40 -9.30
CA LEU A 98 -0.39 0.92 -9.89
C LEU A 98 -1.78 1.48 -9.57
N GLU A 99 -2.84 0.67 -9.62
CA GLU A 99 -4.18 1.08 -9.19
C GLU A 99 -4.21 1.52 -7.72
N ALA A 100 -3.44 0.85 -6.86
CA ALA A 100 -3.31 1.22 -5.44
C ALA A 100 -2.64 2.58 -5.25
N ILE A 101 -1.56 2.79 -5.99
CA ILE A 101 -0.82 4.05 -5.98
C ILE A 101 -1.68 5.18 -6.53
N ASP A 102 -2.34 4.96 -7.67
CA ASP A 102 -3.26 5.92 -8.28
C ASP A 102 -4.37 6.32 -7.31
N PHE A 103 -4.94 5.34 -6.59
CA PHE A 103 -5.91 5.63 -5.55
C PHE A 103 -5.31 6.51 -4.45
N VAL A 104 -4.15 6.17 -3.88
CA VAL A 104 -3.50 6.98 -2.84
C VAL A 104 -3.20 8.40 -3.34
N GLU A 105 -2.75 8.56 -4.58
CA GLU A 105 -2.46 9.86 -5.20
C GLU A 105 -3.74 10.67 -5.53
N SER A 106 -4.90 10.02 -5.63
CA SER A 106 -6.17 10.65 -5.99
C SER A 106 -6.79 11.53 -4.89
N GLU A 107 -7.76 12.36 -5.28
CA GLU A 107 -8.62 13.09 -4.34
C GLU A 107 -9.59 12.17 -3.57
N ASP A 108 -9.93 11.00 -4.14
CA ASP A 108 -10.81 10.03 -3.47
C ASP A 108 -10.19 9.51 -2.17
N TYR A 109 -8.86 9.36 -2.13
CA TYR A 109 -8.13 9.04 -0.90
C TYR A 109 -8.37 10.05 0.21
N ILE A 110 -8.32 11.34 -0.12
CA ILE A 110 -8.58 12.44 0.83
C ILE A 110 -10.04 12.41 1.29
N ILE A 111 -10.98 12.17 0.37
CA ILE A 111 -12.41 12.06 0.68
C ILE A 111 -12.67 10.90 1.64
N VAL A 112 -12.08 9.73 1.40
CA VAL A 112 -12.19 8.56 2.26
C VAL A 112 -11.58 8.85 3.62
N ALA A 113 -10.35 9.39 3.66
CA ALA A 113 -9.67 9.73 4.90
C ALA A 113 -10.46 10.72 5.78
N LYS A 114 -11.09 11.74 5.17
CA LYS A 114 -12.01 12.65 5.88
C LYS A 114 -13.23 11.92 6.42
N LYS A 115 -13.87 11.05 5.62
CA LYS A 115 -15.06 10.26 6.04
C LYS A 115 -14.78 9.36 7.24
N VAL A 116 -13.57 8.80 7.35
CA VAL A 116 -13.17 7.93 8.45
C VAL A 116 -12.51 8.67 9.63
N GLY A 117 -12.36 10.00 9.52
CA GLY A 117 -11.86 10.88 10.58
C GLY A 117 -10.34 10.90 10.73
N ARG A 118 -9.59 10.57 9.67
CA ARG A 118 -8.11 10.62 9.63
C ARG A 118 -7.57 11.98 9.23
N ILE A 119 -8.38 12.76 8.51
CA ILE A 119 -8.13 14.17 8.20
C ILE A 119 -9.30 14.97 8.80
N LYS A 120 -8.99 16.07 9.48
CA LYS A 120 -9.98 17.00 10.04
C LYS A 120 -10.49 17.98 9.00
#